data_AF-C3Z2J2-F1
#
_entry.id   AF-C3Z2J2-F1
#
_cell.length_a   1.000
_cell.length_b   1.000
_cell.length_c   1.000
_cell.angle_alpha   90.00
_cell.angle_beta   90.00
_cell.angle_gamma   90.00
#
_symmetry.space_group_name_H-M   'P 1'
#
loop_
_entity.id
_entity.type
_entity.pdbx_description
1 polymer ?
#
loop_
_entity_poly.entity_id
_entity_poly.type
_entity_poly.pdbx_seq_one_letter_code
_entity_poly.pdbx_strand_id
1 'polypeptide(L)'
;MYLSKYVPVISKNSSEPVPTNVHIQKFEKEKQDYVFCMERSLELQPDYVLMVQDDAVPRTEFFTVFQHLLKYNIEGKVIRGNPQNNPEKWAFWKLYYPERWQGYGNEQRLFLELICSGLIGGTIFVVSTFGFTTERDARRRTTVFMLGFFYTVLLCLAIGRQYLIELRRMSVHTYAIVDAPDCCIPAVLYNSEQAAAIVEYLKGQTCSSVLPIDLALDKYVHSSGLKQYLVEPNLFHHIGIVSTLHAGIKNPVDF
;
A
#
# COMPACT_ATOMS: atom_id res chain seq x y z
N MET A 1 -17.50 17.54 -19.22
CA MET A 1 -17.55 16.14 -19.71
C MET A 1 -18.10 15.31 -18.56
N TYR A 2 -19.24 14.64 -18.72
CA TYR A 2 -19.84 13.86 -17.63
C TYR A 2 -19.30 12.42 -17.64
N LEU A 3 -18.89 11.91 -16.47
CA LEU A 3 -18.36 10.56 -16.32
C LEU A 3 -19.38 9.48 -16.72
N SER A 4 -20.68 9.78 -16.52
CA SER A 4 -21.82 8.93 -16.88
C SER A 4 -21.90 8.55 -18.36
N LYS A 5 -21.16 9.26 -19.23
CA LYS A 5 -21.05 8.90 -20.65
C LYS A 5 -20.17 7.66 -20.89
N TYR A 6 -19.21 7.40 -20.00
CA TYR A 6 -18.18 6.37 -20.19
C TYR A 6 -18.33 5.19 -19.22
N VAL A 7 -18.90 5.43 -18.04
CA VAL A 7 -19.10 4.42 -17.01
C VAL A 7 -20.47 4.58 -16.35
N PRO A 8 -21.10 3.50 -15.87
CA PRO A 8 -22.28 3.59 -15.03
C PRO A 8 -21.98 4.45 -13.79
N VAL A 9 -22.85 5.42 -13.50
CA VAL A 9 -22.73 6.28 -12.32
C VAL A 9 -23.97 6.10 -11.48
N ILE A 10 -23.78 5.79 -10.20
CA ILE A 10 -24.84 5.62 -9.21
C ILE A 10 -24.71 6.77 -8.20
N SER A 11 -25.81 7.45 -7.92
CA SER A 11 -25.87 8.53 -6.92
C SER A 11 -26.68 8.11 -5.70
N LYS A 12 -26.14 8.35 -4.51
CA LYS A 12 -26.87 8.22 -3.24
C LYS A 12 -27.78 9.46 -3.07
N ASN A 13 -29.10 9.27 -3.14
CA ASN A 13 -30.05 10.38 -2.95
C ASN A 13 -30.03 10.86 -1.49
N SER A 14 -29.73 12.14 -1.28
CA SER A 14 -29.57 12.78 0.04
C SER A 14 -30.89 13.34 0.58
N SER A 15 -31.91 12.50 0.74
CA SER A 15 -33.24 12.92 1.20
C SER A 15 -33.37 13.01 2.74
N GLU A 16 -32.32 12.68 3.49
CA GLU A 16 -32.38 12.61 4.95
C GLU A 16 -31.89 13.91 5.62
N PRO A 17 -32.59 14.43 6.64
CA PRO A 17 -32.20 15.64 7.36
C PRO A 17 -30.92 15.41 8.17
N VAL A 18 -29.96 16.34 8.05
CA VAL A 18 -28.66 16.30 8.74
C VAL A 18 -28.85 16.56 10.24
N PRO A 19 -28.52 15.61 11.15
CA PRO A 19 -28.66 15.84 12.60
C PRO A 19 -27.54 16.75 13.18
N THR A 20 -27.61 17.10 14.46
CA THR A 20 -26.80 18.16 15.09
C THR A 20 -25.35 17.78 15.51
N ASN A 21 -24.96 16.50 15.48
CA ASN A 21 -23.61 16.03 15.89
C ASN A 21 -22.67 15.83 14.70
N VAL A 22 -22.16 16.94 14.16
CA VAL A 22 -21.43 17.00 12.88
C VAL A 22 -20.17 16.11 12.83
N HIS A 23 -19.42 15.97 13.92
CA HIS A 23 -18.16 15.18 13.90
C HIS A 23 -18.39 13.67 13.88
N ILE A 24 -19.28 13.15 14.73
CA ILE A 24 -19.68 11.72 14.72
C ILE A 24 -20.29 11.39 13.34
N GLN A 25 -21.05 12.32 12.77
CA GLN A 25 -21.62 12.14 11.44
C GLN A 25 -20.62 12.07 10.32
N LYS A 26 -19.48 12.78 10.37
CA LYS A 26 -18.53 12.76 9.24
C LYS A 26 -17.90 11.38 9.05
N PHE A 27 -17.37 10.78 10.12
CA PHE A 27 -16.78 9.44 10.08
C PHE A 27 -17.83 8.35 9.81
N GLU A 28 -19.02 8.48 10.42
CA GLU A 28 -20.11 7.56 10.17
C GLU A 28 -20.64 7.68 8.74
N LYS A 29 -20.73 8.90 8.19
CA LYS A 29 -21.11 9.14 6.80
C LYS A 29 -20.08 8.55 5.84
N GLU A 30 -18.79 8.78 6.07
CA GLU A 30 -17.72 8.16 5.27
C GLU A 30 -17.86 6.63 5.24
N LYS A 31 -18.08 6.00 6.40
CA LYS A 31 -18.36 4.57 6.48
C LYS A 31 -19.63 4.18 5.69
N GLN A 32 -20.72 4.94 5.82
CA GLN A 32 -21.97 4.66 5.10
C GLN A 32 -21.82 4.82 3.59
N ASP A 33 -21.03 5.80 3.13
CA ASP A 33 -20.74 6.01 1.71
C ASP A 33 -19.85 4.88 1.18
N TYR A 34 -18.87 4.44 1.97
CA TYR A 34 -18.02 3.28 1.67
C TYR A 34 -18.84 1.99 1.53
N VAL A 35 -19.69 1.69 2.52
CA VAL A 35 -20.59 0.52 2.50
C VAL A 35 -21.53 0.58 1.30
N PHE A 36 -22.16 1.74 1.05
CA PHE A 36 -23.04 1.92 -0.10
C PHE A 36 -22.33 1.61 -1.42
N CYS A 37 -21.14 2.18 -1.64
CA CYS A 37 -20.37 1.94 -2.87
C CYS A 37 -19.98 0.46 -3.02
N MET A 38 -19.59 -0.20 -1.94
CA MET A 38 -19.22 -1.62 -1.96
C MET A 38 -20.43 -2.52 -2.26
N GLU A 39 -21.59 -2.25 -1.65
CA GLU A 39 -22.84 -2.99 -1.92
C GLU A 39 -23.27 -2.87 -3.38
N ARG A 40 -23.27 -1.66 -3.94
CA ARG A 40 -23.63 -1.43 -5.35
C ARG A 40 -22.66 -2.10 -6.31
N SER A 41 -21.40 -2.22 -5.92
CA SER A 41 -20.41 -2.94 -6.70
C SER A 41 -20.66 -4.45 -6.67
N LEU A 42 -21.05 -5.01 -5.50
CA LEU A 42 -21.35 -6.43 -5.34
C LEU A 42 -22.61 -6.89 -6.09
N GLU A 43 -23.58 -5.99 -6.31
CA GLU A 43 -24.76 -6.25 -7.16
C GLU A 43 -24.38 -6.65 -8.60
N LEU A 44 -23.19 -6.26 -9.07
CA LEU A 44 -22.66 -6.61 -10.39
C LEU A 44 -21.97 -7.97 -10.45
N GLN A 45 -21.92 -8.72 -9.34
CA GLN A 45 -21.27 -10.03 -9.24
C GLN A 45 -19.81 -10.05 -9.74
N PRO A 46 -18.94 -9.11 -9.32
CA PRO A 46 -17.55 -9.09 -9.76
C PRO A 46 -16.75 -10.26 -9.13
N ASP A 47 -15.55 -10.53 -9.63
CA ASP A 47 -14.57 -11.36 -8.91
C ASP A 47 -13.81 -10.54 -7.85
N TYR A 48 -13.57 -9.26 -8.18
CA TYR A 48 -12.83 -8.31 -7.35
C TYR A 48 -13.50 -6.94 -7.34
N VAL A 49 -13.48 -6.27 -6.20
CA VAL A 49 -13.95 -4.89 -6.01
C VAL A 49 -12.74 -4.00 -5.70
N LEU A 50 -12.43 -3.07 -6.60
CA LEU A 50 -11.41 -2.05 -6.38
C LEU A 50 -12.09 -0.76 -5.86
N MET A 51 -11.88 -0.46 -4.59
CA MET A 51 -12.36 0.77 -3.95
C MET A 51 -11.28 1.85 -4.08
N VAL A 52 -11.65 3.01 -4.61
CA VAL A 52 -10.74 4.15 -4.80
C VAL A 52 -11.42 5.41 -4.26
N GLN A 53 -10.73 6.15 -3.41
CA GLN A 53 -11.18 7.44 -2.88
C GLN A 53 -11.07 8.54 -3.95
N ASP A 54 -11.79 9.64 -3.76
CA ASP A 54 -11.84 10.77 -4.71
C ASP A 54 -10.51 11.53 -4.82
N ASP A 55 -9.62 11.34 -3.84
CA ASP A 55 -8.29 11.92 -3.77
C ASP A 55 -7.16 10.94 -4.15
N ALA A 56 -7.48 9.83 -4.81
CA ALA A 56 -6.51 8.87 -5.32
C ALA A 56 -6.51 8.78 -6.85
N VAL A 57 -5.32 8.80 -7.46
CA VAL A 57 -5.12 8.73 -8.92
C VAL A 57 -4.20 7.55 -9.26
N PRO A 58 -4.59 6.67 -10.20
CA PRO A 58 -3.74 5.55 -10.60
C PRO A 58 -2.49 6.06 -11.33
N ARG A 59 -1.37 5.37 -11.12
CA ARG A 59 -0.15 5.61 -11.90
C ARG A 59 -0.29 5.10 -13.33
N THR A 60 0.57 5.61 -14.22
CA THR A 60 0.55 5.30 -15.65
C THR A 60 0.67 3.80 -15.96
N GLU A 61 1.44 3.09 -15.15
CA GLU A 61 1.74 1.67 -15.27
C GLU A 61 0.74 0.77 -14.53
N PHE A 62 -0.30 1.36 -13.91
CA PHE A 62 -1.23 0.67 -13.02
C PHE A 62 -1.75 -0.64 -13.62
N PHE A 63 -2.36 -0.60 -14.81
CA PHE A 63 -2.98 -1.79 -15.39
C PHE A 63 -1.98 -2.90 -15.70
N THR A 64 -0.79 -2.54 -16.22
CA THR A 64 0.26 -3.51 -16.55
C THR A 64 0.76 -4.23 -15.31
N VAL A 65 1.02 -3.48 -14.24
CA VAL A 65 1.49 -4.05 -12.97
C VAL A 65 0.37 -4.82 -12.27
N PHE A 66 -0.84 -4.25 -12.25
CA PHE A 66 -2.00 -4.86 -11.61
C PHE A 66 -2.35 -6.22 -12.24
N GLN A 67 -2.37 -6.33 -13.57
CA GLN A 67 -2.59 -7.60 -14.26
C GLN A 67 -1.52 -8.64 -13.94
N HIS A 68 -0.25 -8.21 -13.83
CA HIS A 68 0.83 -9.10 -13.41
C HIS A 68 0.62 -9.60 -11.98
N LEU A 69 0.32 -8.71 -11.04
CA LEU A 69 0.06 -9.06 -9.63
C LEU A 69 -1.17 -9.98 -9.50
N LEU A 70 -2.23 -9.71 -10.25
CA LEU A 70 -3.43 -10.55 -10.25
C LEU A 70 -3.08 -12.00 -10.62
N LYS A 71 -2.38 -12.18 -11.74
CA LYS A 71 -2.04 -13.49 -12.28
C LYS A 71 -1.02 -14.27 -11.45
N TYR A 72 0.02 -13.60 -10.97
CA TYR A 72 1.20 -14.28 -10.39
C TYR A 72 1.26 -14.22 -8.86
N ASN A 73 0.37 -13.44 -8.21
CA ASN A 73 0.37 -13.29 -6.78
C ASN A 73 -1.02 -13.46 -6.14
N ILE A 74 -2.07 -12.89 -6.74
CA ILE A 74 -3.43 -12.95 -6.16
C ILE A 74 -4.11 -14.28 -6.49
N GLU A 75 -4.22 -14.61 -7.78
CA GLU A 75 -4.86 -15.83 -8.27
C GLU A 75 -3.89 -17.01 -8.24
N GLY A 76 -2.68 -16.80 -8.76
CA GLY A 76 -1.63 -17.80 -8.86
C GLY A 76 -0.48 -17.54 -7.90
N LYS A 77 0.22 -18.61 -7.52
CA LYS A 77 1.51 -18.56 -6.83
C LYS A 77 2.44 -19.56 -7.50
N VAL A 78 3.65 -19.14 -7.84
CA VAL A 78 4.66 -20.05 -8.38
C VAL A 78 5.35 -20.74 -7.20
N ILE A 79 4.99 -22.00 -6.96
CA ILE A 79 5.56 -22.81 -5.88
C ILE A 79 6.48 -23.86 -6.52
N ARG A 80 7.78 -23.78 -6.22
CA ARG A 80 8.82 -24.68 -6.76
C ARG A 80 8.85 -24.73 -8.29
N GLY A 81 8.62 -23.59 -8.95
CA GLY A 81 8.62 -23.46 -10.41
C GLY A 81 7.32 -23.86 -11.11
N ASN A 82 6.31 -24.32 -10.36
CA ASN A 82 5.00 -24.66 -10.92
C ASN A 82 3.95 -23.63 -10.50
N PRO A 83 3.11 -23.14 -11.43
CA PRO A 83 1.98 -22.29 -11.08
C PRO A 83 0.92 -23.12 -10.35
N GLN A 84 0.52 -22.68 -9.17
CA GLN A 84 -0.57 -23.26 -8.39
C GLN A 84 -1.54 -22.15 -7.98
N ASN A 85 -2.81 -22.48 -7.73
CA ASN A 85 -3.77 -21.54 -7.15
C ASN A 85 -3.28 -21.10 -5.76
N ASN A 86 -3.43 -19.82 -5.45
CA ASN A 86 -3.03 -19.30 -4.14
C ASN A 86 -4.00 -19.80 -3.05
N PRO A 87 -3.56 -20.65 -2.09
CA PRO A 87 -4.44 -21.15 -1.03
C PRO A 87 -4.61 -20.15 0.12
N GLU A 88 -3.89 -19.02 0.09
CA GLU A 88 -3.80 -18.06 1.17
C GLU A 88 -5.06 -17.20 1.22
N LYS A 89 -5.74 -17.19 2.37
CA LYS A 89 -6.87 -16.30 2.61
C LYS A 89 -6.37 -14.92 3.03
N TRP A 90 -6.87 -13.89 2.38
CA TRP A 90 -6.52 -12.49 2.62
C TRP A 90 -7.78 -11.65 2.68
N ALA A 91 -7.76 -10.58 3.48
CA ALA A 91 -8.88 -9.66 3.63
C ALA A 91 -8.91 -8.67 2.47
N PHE A 92 -7.78 -7.97 2.23
CA PHE A 92 -7.66 -7.00 1.14
C PHE A 92 -6.20 -6.63 0.83
N TRP A 93 -6.01 -5.98 -0.32
CA TRP A 93 -4.72 -5.47 -0.80
C TRP A 93 -4.75 -3.95 -0.89
N LYS A 94 -3.90 -3.28 -0.12
CA LYS A 94 -3.66 -1.84 -0.21
C LYS A 94 -2.76 -1.56 -1.42
N LEU A 95 -3.20 -0.65 -2.27
CA LEU A 95 -2.47 -0.22 -3.47
C LEU A 95 -1.78 1.14 -3.27
N TYR A 96 -1.91 1.70 -2.08
CA TYR A 96 -1.26 2.93 -1.63
C TYR A 96 -0.96 2.86 -0.14
N TYR A 97 0.18 3.41 0.26
CA TYR A 97 0.53 3.72 1.64
C TYR A 97 1.29 5.05 1.71
N PRO A 98 1.07 5.91 2.72
CA PRO A 98 1.69 7.23 2.80
C PRO A 98 3.23 7.20 2.67
N GLU A 99 3.76 7.98 1.73
CA GLU A 99 5.21 7.96 1.40
C GLU A 99 6.08 8.37 2.59
N ARG A 100 5.59 9.31 3.43
CA ARG A 100 6.28 9.74 4.65
C ARG A 100 6.52 8.61 5.65
N TRP A 101 5.71 7.55 5.62
CA TRP A 101 5.79 6.42 6.54
C TRP A 101 6.49 5.21 5.93
N GLN A 102 7.03 5.35 4.71
CA GLN A 102 7.79 4.28 4.05
C GLN A 102 9.29 4.31 4.39
N GLY A 103 9.71 5.11 5.38
CA GLY A 103 11.10 5.24 5.83
C GLY A 103 11.63 4.02 6.59
N TYR A 104 12.96 3.95 6.78
CA TYR A 104 13.64 2.81 7.39
C TYR A 104 13.37 2.57 8.89
N GLY A 105 12.71 3.52 9.58
CA GLY A 105 12.55 3.50 11.04
C GLY A 105 11.32 2.75 11.57
N ASN A 106 10.40 2.33 10.71
CA ASN A 106 9.07 1.88 11.16
C ASN A 106 8.97 0.39 11.49
N GLU A 107 9.74 -0.47 10.81
CA GLU A 107 9.69 -1.92 11.02
C GLU A 107 11.09 -2.54 11.03
N GLN A 108 11.26 -3.65 11.75
CA GLN A 108 12.51 -4.41 11.78
C GLN A 108 12.96 -4.86 10.38
N ARG A 109 12.01 -5.23 9.52
CA ARG A 109 12.26 -5.61 8.12
C ARG A 109 12.96 -4.49 7.36
N LEU A 110 12.55 -3.25 7.57
CA LEU A 110 13.09 -2.07 6.88
C LEU A 110 14.51 -1.76 7.37
N PHE A 111 14.77 -1.93 8.66
CA PHE A 111 16.12 -1.84 9.19
C PHE A 111 17.06 -2.88 8.56
N LEU A 112 16.60 -4.13 8.41
CA LEU A 112 17.35 -5.17 7.73
C LEU A 112 17.61 -4.83 6.25
N GLU A 113 16.63 -4.25 5.54
CA GLU A 113 16.79 -3.76 4.17
C GLU A 113 17.93 -2.73 4.08
N LEU A 114 18.03 -1.80 5.04
CA LEU A 114 19.11 -0.81 5.11
C LEU A 114 20.48 -1.45 5.36
N ILE A 115 20.57 -2.40 6.30
CA ILE A 115 21.81 -3.13 6.58
C ILE A 115 22.26 -3.94 5.35
N CYS A 116 21.34 -4.65 4.69
CA CYS A 116 21.62 -5.38 3.47
C CYS A 116 22.13 -4.45 2.35
N SER A 117 21.51 -3.27 2.20
CA SER A 117 21.98 -2.26 1.25
C SER A 117 23.41 -1.81 1.55
N GLY A 118 23.74 -1.61 2.82
CA GLY A 118 25.10 -1.35 3.29
C GLY A 118 26.08 -2.47 2.95
N LEU A 119 25.71 -3.74 3.19
CA LEU A 119 26.57 -4.90 2.89
C LEU A 119 26.85 -5.03 1.38
N ILE A 120 25.83 -4.80 0.55
CA ILE A 120 25.98 -4.77 -0.92
C ILE A 120 26.90 -3.63 -1.33
N GLY A 121 26.68 -2.42 -0.79
CA GLY A 121 27.51 -1.25 -1.05
C GLY A 121 28.98 -1.46 -0.66
N GLY A 122 29.25 -1.96 0.55
CA GLY A 122 30.59 -2.31 0.99
C GLY A 122 31.27 -3.33 0.08
N THR A 123 30.52 -4.34 -0.38
CA THR A 123 31.02 -5.33 -1.35
C THR A 123 31.38 -4.69 -2.69
N ILE A 124 30.50 -3.82 -3.22
CA ILE A 124 30.74 -3.10 -4.48
C ILE A 124 32.01 -2.24 -4.38
N PHE A 125 32.23 -1.54 -3.27
CA PHE A 125 33.44 -0.74 -3.06
C PHE A 125 34.71 -1.59 -3.07
N VAL A 126 34.71 -2.74 -2.39
CA VAL A 126 35.85 -3.67 -2.38
C VAL A 126 36.13 -4.21 -3.77
N VAL A 127 35.09 -4.66 -4.49
CA VAL A 127 35.23 -5.20 -5.85
C VAL A 127 35.69 -4.11 -6.82
N SER A 128 35.17 -2.89 -6.71
CA SER A 128 35.54 -1.78 -7.59
C SER A 128 37.00 -1.34 -7.37
N THR A 129 37.47 -1.38 -6.11
CA THR A 129 38.84 -0.95 -5.78
C THR A 129 39.88 -2.03 -6.05
N PHE A 130 39.55 -3.30 -5.79
CA PHE A 130 40.52 -4.40 -5.80
C PHE A 130 40.23 -5.51 -6.80
N GLY A 131 39.13 -5.46 -7.54
CA GLY A 131 38.67 -6.54 -8.42
C GLY A 131 39.66 -6.95 -9.51
N PHE A 132 40.53 -6.02 -9.93
CA PHE A 132 41.58 -6.27 -10.93
C PHE A 132 42.99 -6.29 -10.33
N THR A 133 43.12 -6.22 -9.01
CA THR A 133 44.42 -6.14 -8.31
C THR A 133 44.75 -7.47 -7.63
N THR A 134 46.03 -7.83 -7.56
CA THR A 134 46.50 -9.02 -6.83
C THR A 134 46.63 -8.77 -5.31
N GLU A 135 46.08 -7.66 -4.83
CA GLU A 135 46.24 -7.19 -3.47
C GLU A 135 45.40 -8.01 -2.48
N ARG A 136 46.10 -8.68 -1.55
CA ARG A 136 45.51 -9.59 -0.58
C ARG A 136 45.53 -9.06 0.84
N ASP A 137 45.90 -7.80 1.05
CA ASP A 137 45.89 -7.21 2.39
C ASP A 137 44.44 -7.15 2.94
N ALA A 138 44.15 -8.08 3.85
CA ALA A 138 42.86 -8.19 4.50
C ALA A 138 42.50 -6.93 5.29
N ARG A 139 43.49 -6.23 5.88
CA ARG A 139 43.23 -5.01 6.66
C ARG A 139 42.70 -3.91 5.76
N ARG A 140 43.37 -3.66 4.64
CA ARG A 140 42.96 -2.65 3.65
C ARG A 140 41.61 -2.98 3.02
N ARG A 141 41.35 -4.24 2.69
CA ARG A 141 40.05 -4.69 2.14
C ARG A 141 38.92 -4.48 3.15
N THR A 142 39.14 -4.81 4.43
CA THR A 142 38.17 -4.55 5.50
C THR A 142 37.92 -3.06 5.71
N THR A 143 38.96 -2.21 5.66
CA THR A 143 38.79 -0.75 5.76
C THR A 143 37.93 -0.21 4.61
N VAL A 144 38.20 -0.61 3.37
CA VAL A 144 37.40 -0.20 2.20
C VAL A 144 35.97 -0.72 2.30
N PHE A 145 35.77 -1.95 2.77
CA PHE A 145 34.44 -2.50 3.00
C PHE A 145 33.65 -1.67 4.01
N MET A 146 34.24 -1.36 5.17
CA MET A 146 33.57 -0.58 6.22
C MET A 146 33.25 0.84 5.75
N LEU A 147 34.16 1.49 5.02
CA LEU A 147 33.90 2.80 4.42
C LEU A 147 32.75 2.74 3.41
N GLY A 148 32.76 1.76 2.50
CA GLY A 148 31.68 1.57 1.53
C GLY A 148 30.33 1.23 2.19
N PHE A 149 30.34 0.43 3.26
CA PHE A 149 29.18 0.09 4.06
C PHE A 149 28.54 1.36 4.66
N PHE A 150 29.31 2.12 5.46
CA PHE A 150 28.80 3.32 6.11
C PHE A 150 28.40 4.40 5.12
N TYR A 151 29.18 4.59 4.05
CA TYR A 151 28.84 5.52 2.98
C TYR A 151 27.50 5.18 2.34
N THR A 152 27.28 3.91 2.00
CA THR A 152 26.03 3.46 1.37
C THR A 152 24.85 3.59 2.32
N VAL A 153 25.00 3.23 3.59
CA VAL A 153 23.94 3.39 4.61
C VAL A 153 23.57 4.87 4.76
N LEU A 154 24.55 5.76 4.89
CA LEU A 154 24.31 7.20 5.01
C LEU A 154 23.67 7.76 3.74
N LEU A 155 24.07 7.29 2.56
CA LEU A 155 23.46 7.69 1.29
C LEU A 155 22.00 7.23 1.21
N CYS A 156 21.69 5.98 1.58
CA CYS A 156 20.33 5.47 1.62
C CYS A 156 19.45 6.26 2.59
N LEU A 157 19.98 6.62 3.77
CA LEU A 157 19.29 7.47 4.74
C LEU A 157 19.06 8.89 4.20
N ALA A 158 20.04 9.46 3.51
CA ALA A 158 19.95 10.81 2.94
C ALA A 158 18.96 10.90 1.77
N ILE A 159 18.95 9.89 0.89
CA ILE A 159 17.98 9.81 -0.20
C ILE A 159 16.58 9.54 0.38
N GLY A 160 16.47 8.58 1.30
CA GLY A 160 15.20 8.11 1.85
C GLY A 160 14.67 6.89 1.11
N ARG A 161 14.11 5.94 1.87
CA ARG A 161 13.61 4.67 1.35
C ARG A 161 12.51 4.88 0.29
N GLN A 162 11.61 5.83 0.52
CA GLN A 162 10.48 6.12 -0.37
C GLN A 162 10.91 6.41 -1.82
N TYR A 163 12.09 6.97 -2.04
CA TYR A 163 12.63 7.20 -3.39
C TYR A 163 13.39 5.99 -3.92
N LEU A 164 14.06 5.23 -3.05
CA LEU A 164 14.79 4.03 -3.45
C LEU A 164 13.86 2.90 -3.90
N ILE A 165 12.69 2.75 -3.28
CA ILE A 165 11.71 1.75 -3.71
C ILE A 165 11.15 2.03 -5.11
N GLU A 166 11.19 3.28 -5.58
CA GLU A 166 10.74 3.62 -6.94
C GLU A 166 11.63 2.97 -8.01
N LEU A 167 12.86 2.56 -7.67
CA LEU A 167 13.71 1.76 -8.57
C LEU A 167 13.08 0.41 -8.91
N ARG A 168 12.19 -0.12 -8.06
CA ARG A 168 11.42 -1.35 -8.35
C ARG A 168 10.41 -1.16 -9.48
N ARG A 169 10.14 0.05 -9.94
CA ARG A 169 9.28 0.29 -11.11
C ARG A 169 9.94 -0.05 -12.44
N MET A 170 11.25 -0.28 -12.47
CA MET A 170 11.96 -0.64 -13.70
C MET A 170 11.44 -1.94 -14.34
N SER A 171 10.81 -2.83 -13.56
CA SER A 171 10.21 -4.07 -14.04
C SER A 171 8.97 -4.43 -13.24
N VAL A 172 7.99 -5.04 -13.89
CA VAL A 172 6.79 -5.60 -13.22
C VAL A 172 7.17 -6.70 -12.20
N HIS A 173 8.31 -7.36 -12.39
CA HIS A 173 8.78 -8.44 -11.54
C HIS A 173 9.47 -7.95 -10.26
N THR A 174 9.82 -6.67 -10.19
CA THR A 174 10.53 -6.09 -9.03
C THR A 174 9.59 -5.48 -8.00
N TYR A 175 8.28 -5.44 -8.28
CA TYR A 175 7.26 -5.10 -7.28
C TYR A 175 7.25 -6.13 -6.15
N ALA A 176 7.20 -5.62 -4.93
CA ALA A 176 7.15 -6.42 -3.72
C ALA A 176 5.73 -6.41 -3.13
N ILE A 177 5.38 -7.52 -2.49
CA ILE A 177 4.15 -7.67 -1.74
C ILE A 177 4.54 -7.96 -0.31
N VAL A 178 4.05 -7.13 0.59
CA VAL A 178 4.47 -7.09 1.98
C VAL A 178 3.22 -7.06 2.85
N ASP A 179 3.34 -7.41 4.13
CA ASP A 179 2.22 -7.25 5.06
C ASP A 179 1.87 -5.77 5.14
N ALA A 180 0.58 -5.45 5.00
CA ALA A 180 0.14 -4.07 5.07
C ALA A 180 0.18 -3.56 6.53
N PRO A 181 0.76 -2.37 6.76
CA PRO A 181 0.65 -1.70 8.06
C PRO A 181 -0.80 -1.26 8.31
N ASP A 182 -1.12 -1.00 9.58
CA ASP A 182 -2.38 -0.39 9.98
C ASP A 182 -2.51 1.03 9.39
N CYS A 183 -3.73 1.45 9.08
CA CYS A 183 -4.11 2.66 8.34
C CYS A 183 -4.11 2.61 6.81
N CYS A 184 -5.04 3.44 6.33
CA CYS A 184 -5.09 4.20 5.10
C CYS A 184 -5.60 3.37 3.92
N ILE A 185 -6.78 3.77 3.44
CA ILE A 185 -7.51 3.09 2.35
C ILE A 185 -7.76 3.92 1.08
N PRO A 186 -6.86 4.81 0.59
CA PRO A 186 -7.12 5.56 -0.65
C PRO A 186 -7.40 4.69 -1.87
N ALA A 187 -6.75 3.53 -1.96
CA ALA A 187 -7.01 2.55 -3.00
C ALA A 187 -6.81 1.13 -2.46
N VAL A 188 -7.89 0.34 -2.42
CA VAL A 188 -7.89 -1.00 -1.83
C VAL A 188 -8.66 -1.99 -2.70
N LEU A 189 -8.06 -3.15 -2.93
CA LEU A 189 -8.67 -4.26 -3.65
C LEU A 189 -9.22 -5.31 -2.68
N TYR A 190 -10.46 -5.70 -2.91
CA TYR A 190 -11.17 -6.78 -2.22
C TYR A 190 -11.50 -7.90 -3.22
N ASN A 191 -11.53 -9.15 -2.77
CA ASN A 191 -12.31 -10.15 -3.49
C ASN A 191 -13.78 -10.04 -3.06
N SER A 192 -14.69 -10.58 -3.87
CA SER A 192 -16.13 -10.40 -3.62
C SER A 192 -16.64 -11.06 -2.35
N GLU A 193 -16.08 -12.20 -1.94
CA GLU A 193 -16.42 -12.86 -0.67
C GLU A 193 -16.08 -11.97 0.53
N GLN A 194 -14.87 -11.42 0.55
CA GLN A 194 -14.38 -10.57 1.63
C GLN A 194 -15.04 -9.19 1.60
N ALA A 195 -15.32 -8.63 0.43
CA ALA A 195 -16.10 -7.39 0.32
C ALA A 195 -17.49 -7.54 0.96
N ALA A 196 -18.18 -8.65 0.70
CA ALA A 196 -19.48 -8.93 1.33
C ALA A 196 -19.35 -9.07 2.86
N ALA A 197 -18.37 -9.83 3.34
CA ALA A 197 -18.14 -10.01 4.78
C ALA A 197 -17.77 -8.69 5.50
N ILE A 198 -16.99 -7.83 4.85
CA ILE A 198 -16.60 -6.52 5.37
C ILE A 198 -17.81 -5.57 5.41
N VAL A 199 -18.68 -5.58 4.40
CA VAL A 199 -19.93 -4.82 4.41
C VAL A 199 -20.79 -5.19 5.62
N GLU A 200 -20.98 -6.49 5.87
CA GLU A 200 -21.74 -6.97 7.03
C GLU A 200 -21.10 -6.53 8.35
N TYR A 201 -19.78 -6.64 8.46
CA TYR A 201 -19.03 -6.16 9.63
C TYR A 201 -19.21 -4.66 9.86
N LEU A 202 -19.01 -3.84 8.84
CA LEU A 202 -19.07 -2.37 8.94
C LEU A 202 -20.48 -1.87 9.26
N LYS A 203 -21.54 -2.55 8.81
CA LYS A 203 -22.92 -2.24 9.20
C LYS A 203 -23.15 -2.38 10.71
N GLY A 204 -22.45 -3.32 11.36
CA GLY A 204 -22.51 -3.53 12.82
C GLY A 204 -21.64 -2.57 13.63
N GLN A 205 -20.78 -1.77 13.00
CA GLN A 205 -19.91 -0.81 13.67
C GLN A 205 -20.47 0.62 13.61
N THR A 206 -20.14 1.45 14.58
CA THR A 206 -20.37 2.91 14.52
C THR A 206 -19.02 3.62 14.42
N CYS A 207 -18.79 4.36 13.34
CA CYS A 207 -17.54 5.06 13.13
C CYS A 207 -17.55 6.43 13.81
N SER A 208 -16.42 6.81 14.38
CA SER A 208 -16.22 8.07 15.09
C SER A 208 -14.76 8.51 14.96
N SER A 209 -14.39 9.65 15.55
CA SER A 209 -12.98 10.09 15.53
C SER A 209 -12.02 9.12 16.23
N VAL A 210 -12.51 8.27 17.13
CA VAL A 210 -11.72 7.25 17.83
C VAL A 210 -11.62 5.96 17.01
N LEU A 211 -12.62 5.70 16.17
CA LEU A 211 -12.70 4.53 15.32
C LEU A 211 -13.13 4.96 13.90
N PRO A 212 -12.22 5.58 13.13
CA PRO A 212 -12.44 5.80 11.71
C PRO A 212 -12.54 4.45 10.98
N ILE A 213 -13.04 4.48 9.75
CA ILE A 213 -13.21 3.28 8.93
C ILE A 213 -11.90 2.49 8.77
N ASP A 214 -10.77 3.17 8.59
CA ASP A 214 -9.44 2.54 8.46
C ASP A 214 -9.14 1.61 9.64
N LEU A 215 -9.32 2.12 10.87
CA LEU A 215 -9.10 1.33 12.08
C LEU A 215 -10.17 0.26 12.29
N ALA A 216 -11.39 0.46 11.80
CA ALA A 216 -12.42 -0.57 11.82
C ALA A 216 -12.05 -1.74 10.90
N LEU A 217 -11.50 -1.47 9.71
CA LEU A 217 -11.00 -2.49 8.80
C LEU A 217 -9.79 -3.23 9.38
N ASP A 218 -8.83 -2.53 9.98
CA ASP A 218 -7.70 -3.18 10.65
C ASP A 218 -8.17 -4.10 11.79
N LYS A 219 -9.17 -3.67 12.59
CA LYS A 219 -9.82 -4.54 13.60
C LYS A 219 -10.48 -5.78 13.00
N TYR A 220 -11.13 -5.64 11.84
CA TYR A 220 -11.71 -6.79 11.13
C TYR A 220 -10.63 -7.80 10.75
N VAL A 221 -9.51 -7.35 10.19
CA VAL A 221 -8.37 -8.21 9.81
C VAL A 221 -7.83 -8.96 11.02
N HIS A 222 -7.58 -8.26 12.13
CA HIS A 222 -7.09 -8.89 13.36
C HIS A 222 -8.08 -9.90 13.96
N SER A 223 -9.38 -9.60 13.95
CA SER A 223 -10.39 -10.49 14.51
C SER A 223 -10.67 -11.74 13.67
N SER A 224 -10.47 -11.65 12.35
CA SER A 224 -10.71 -12.74 11.40
C SER A 224 -9.50 -13.66 11.19
N GLY A 225 -8.31 -13.22 11.63
CA GLY A 225 -7.06 -13.96 11.38
C GLY A 225 -6.63 -13.95 9.91
N LEU A 226 -7.20 -13.06 9.09
CA LEU A 226 -6.86 -12.88 7.69
C LEU A 226 -5.61 -12.01 7.55
N LYS A 227 -4.96 -12.09 6.39
CA LYS A 227 -3.84 -11.20 6.06
C LYS A 227 -4.29 -10.00 5.25
N GLN A 228 -3.63 -8.87 5.48
CA GLN A 228 -3.69 -7.70 4.62
C GLN A 228 -2.35 -7.48 3.95
N TYR A 229 -2.36 -7.12 2.67
CA TYR A 229 -1.14 -6.91 1.90
C TYR A 229 -1.00 -5.49 1.40
N LEU A 230 0.23 -5.04 1.22
CA LEU A 230 0.59 -3.79 0.57
C LEU A 230 1.47 -4.08 -0.65
N VAL A 231 1.17 -3.41 -1.76
CA VAL A 231 2.00 -3.41 -2.96
C VAL A 231 3.05 -2.30 -2.86
N GLU A 232 4.32 -2.67 -2.93
CA GLU A 232 5.45 -1.74 -2.96
C GLU A 232 6.18 -1.81 -4.32
N PRO A 233 6.37 -0.69 -5.03
CA PRO A 233 5.97 0.67 -4.67
C PRO A 233 4.48 0.95 -4.98
N ASN A 234 3.94 2.05 -4.43
CA ASN A 234 2.51 2.42 -4.53
C ASN A 234 2.01 2.42 -6.00
N LEU A 235 0.82 1.91 -6.27
CA LEU A 235 0.22 1.95 -7.60
C LEU A 235 -0.68 3.16 -7.84
N PHE A 236 -1.03 3.87 -6.77
CA PHE A 236 -1.77 5.12 -6.80
C PHE A 236 -0.91 6.27 -6.26
N HIS A 237 -1.29 7.49 -6.60
CA HIS A 237 -0.89 8.72 -5.94
C HIS A 237 -2.06 9.23 -5.11
N HIS A 238 -1.75 9.76 -3.93
CA HIS A 238 -2.69 10.56 -3.18
C HIS A 238 -2.53 12.02 -3.58
N ILE A 239 -3.61 12.68 -3.99
CA ILE A 239 -3.65 14.07 -4.48
C ILE A 239 -4.49 14.97 -3.57
N GLY A 240 -5.00 14.45 -2.47
CA GLY A 240 -5.85 15.19 -1.54
C GLY A 240 -5.07 16.31 -0.85
N ILE A 241 -5.57 17.55 -0.94
CA ILE A 241 -4.98 18.72 -0.28
C ILE A 241 -5.84 19.18 0.91
N VAL A 242 -7.15 18.96 0.82
CA VAL A 242 -8.15 19.37 1.81
C VAL A 242 -9.03 18.17 2.12
N SER A 243 -9.22 17.87 3.40
CA SER A 243 -10.10 16.80 3.85
C SER A 243 -11.25 17.36 4.64
N THR A 244 -12.45 16.79 4.47
CA THR A 244 -13.62 17.16 5.26
C THR A 244 -13.51 16.69 6.72
N LEU A 245 -12.63 15.72 7.00
CA LEU A 245 -12.37 15.15 8.33
C LEU A 245 -11.41 16.01 9.16
N HIS A 246 -10.48 16.73 8.52
CA HIS A 246 -9.43 17.49 9.18
C HIS A 246 -9.49 18.96 8.77
N ALA A 247 -9.51 19.88 9.75
CA ALA A 247 -9.41 21.30 9.45
C ALA A 247 -7.96 21.66 9.04
N GLY A 248 -7.77 22.15 7.81
CA GLY A 248 -6.49 22.67 7.33
C GLY A 248 -6.10 22.20 5.93
N ILE A 249 -5.17 22.93 5.31
CA ILE A 249 -4.47 22.52 4.10
C ILE A 249 -3.34 21.59 4.51
N LYS A 250 -3.31 20.37 3.99
CA LYS A 250 -2.21 19.42 4.19
C LYS A 250 -1.52 19.16 2.85
N ASN A 251 -0.23 18.84 2.88
CA ASN A 251 0.45 18.35 1.69
C ASN A 251 -0.15 16.97 1.32
N PRO A 252 -0.42 16.67 0.04
CA PRO A 252 -0.88 15.34 -0.37
C PRO A 252 0.01 14.18 0.08
N VAL A 253 1.30 14.44 0.28
CA VAL A 253 2.28 13.47 0.80
C VAL A 253 2.19 13.26 2.32
N ASP A 254 1.51 14.18 3.03
CA ASP A 254 1.38 14.22 4.49
C ASP A 254 0.06 13.61 5.01
N PHE A 255 -0.79 13.08 4.13
CA PHE A 255 -1.96 12.30 4.53
C PHE A 255 -1.51 10.90 4.94
#